data_AF-A0A0K1P7B9-F1
#
_entry.id   AF-A0A0K1P7B9-F1
#
_cell.length_a   1.000
_cell.length_b   1.000
_cell.length_c   1.000
_cell.angle_alpha   90.00
_cell.angle_beta   90.00
_cell.angle_gamma   90.00
#
_symmetry.space_group_name_H-M   'P 1'
#
loop_
_entity.id
_entity.type
_entity.pdbx_description
1 polymer ?
#
loop_
_entity_poly.entity_id
_entity_poly.type
_entity_poly.pdbx_seq_one_letter_code
_entity_poly.pdbx_strand_id
1 'polypeptide(L)'
;MAKNKEKITKVDLSESKPKKGLFKKIFASKSEQKKILQIIKNKNIDNLFFYTDVNNLLIILENGIQLVKEKIVGNNEEYIVWTYLEHKESIGLEFETSTRAHFWKWATNSNVDVERISVIGINPYKLADLSKNDWAYDSTKKIIYVYETIPVEAIEYIMIKDKSNLKRIQTFVDANDIDIDVFYGESGNIDKKEKK
;
A
#
# COMPACT_ATOMS: atom_id res chain seq x y z
N MET A 1 -23.60 6.37 43.02
CA MET A 1 -22.40 6.75 42.24
C MET A 1 -22.24 5.77 41.09
N ALA A 2 -22.72 6.12 39.91
CA ALA A 2 -22.63 5.26 38.73
C ALA A 2 -21.20 5.33 38.16
N LYS A 3 -20.54 4.18 38.05
CA LYS A 3 -19.24 4.05 37.39
C LYS A 3 -19.42 4.39 35.91
N ASN A 4 -18.85 5.52 35.49
CA ASN A 4 -18.69 5.88 34.09
C ASN A 4 -17.89 4.76 33.41
N LYS A 5 -18.54 3.98 32.54
CA LYS A 5 -17.84 3.13 31.58
C LYS A 5 -17.10 4.07 30.64
N GLU A 6 -15.78 4.15 30.78
CA GLU A 6 -14.93 4.78 29.78
C GLU A 6 -15.30 4.21 28.41
N LYS A 7 -15.82 5.05 27.53
CA LYS A 7 -15.94 4.74 26.11
C LYS A 7 -14.52 4.44 25.65
N ILE A 8 -14.21 3.16 25.42
CA ILE A 8 -13.05 2.75 24.64
C ILE A 8 -13.26 3.38 23.27
N THR A 9 -12.68 4.56 23.05
CA THR A 9 -12.60 5.16 21.73
C THR A 9 -11.83 4.17 20.87
N LYS A 10 -12.50 3.55 19.90
CA LYS A 10 -11.83 2.74 18.88
C LYS A 10 -10.73 3.62 18.27
N VAL A 11 -9.48 3.27 18.54
CA VAL A 11 -8.32 3.97 17.97
C VAL A 11 -8.38 3.78 16.47
N ASP A 12 -8.40 4.88 15.71
CA ASP A 12 -8.29 4.82 14.26
C ASP A 12 -6.85 4.52 13.87
N LEU A 13 -6.63 3.33 13.33
CA LEU A 13 -5.30 2.84 12.99
C LEU A 13 -4.70 3.55 11.78
N SER A 14 -5.51 4.21 10.94
CA SER A 14 -5.00 4.98 9.79
C SER A 14 -4.39 6.31 10.19
N GLU A 15 -4.92 6.94 11.25
CA GLU A 15 -4.55 8.29 11.70
C GLU A 15 -3.61 8.31 12.91
N SER A 16 -3.37 7.15 13.54
CA SER A 16 -2.54 7.11 14.74
C SER A 16 -1.63 5.88 14.78
N LYS A 17 -0.33 6.15 14.88
CA LYS A 17 0.68 5.12 15.14
C LYS A 17 0.49 4.57 16.56
N PRO A 18 0.50 3.24 16.76
CA PRO A 18 0.46 2.66 18.09
C PRO A 18 1.60 3.21 18.97
N LYS A 19 1.27 3.77 20.14
CA LYS A 19 2.28 4.31 21.05
C LYS A 19 3.18 3.16 21.55
N LYS A 20 4.48 3.25 21.26
CA LYS A 20 5.48 2.35 21.86
C LYS A 20 5.44 2.54 23.38
N GLY A 21 5.10 1.49 24.13
CA GLY A 21 5.30 1.50 25.58
C GLY A 21 6.79 1.74 25.85
N LEU A 22 7.11 2.67 26.76
CA LEU A 22 8.47 3.23 27.02
C LEU A 22 9.59 2.20 27.27
N PHE A 23 9.30 0.90 27.40
CA PHE A 23 10.25 -0.13 27.80
C PHE A 23 10.45 -1.31 26.82
N LYS A 24 9.83 -1.30 25.63
CA LYS A 24 10.07 -2.38 24.66
C LYS A 24 11.30 -2.09 23.80
N LYS A 25 12.45 -2.59 24.26
CA LYS A 25 13.71 -2.74 23.50
C LYS A 25 13.43 -3.19 22.06
N ILE A 26 14.23 -2.67 21.14
CA ILE A 26 14.10 -2.73 19.67
C ILE A 26 13.75 -4.14 19.10
N PHE A 27 14.08 -5.23 19.78
CA PHE A 27 13.71 -6.60 19.36
C PHE A 27 12.25 -7.00 19.62
N ALA A 28 11.55 -6.32 20.55
CA ALA A 28 10.11 -6.45 20.78
C ALA A 28 9.28 -5.43 19.96
N SER A 29 9.93 -4.66 19.09
CA SER A 29 9.33 -3.47 18.46
C SER A 29 8.60 -3.71 17.14
N LYS A 30 8.67 -4.94 16.58
CA LYS A 30 7.98 -5.38 15.35
C LYS A 30 7.03 -6.57 15.59
N SER A 31 6.37 -6.60 16.76
CA SER A 31 5.58 -7.77 17.16
C SER A 31 4.31 -7.94 16.33
N GLU A 32 3.70 -6.83 15.92
CA GLU A 32 2.51 -6.90 15.07
C GLU A 32 2.87 -7.26 13.63
N GLN A 33 3.95 -6.68 13.08
CA GLN A 33 4.49 -7.07 11.77
C GLN A 33 4.75 -8.59 11.70
N LYS A 34 5.36 -9.21 12.71
CA LYS A 34 5.55 -10.67 12.74
C LYS A 34 4.24 -11.46 12.71
N LYS A 35 3.22 -11.01 13.44
CA LYS A 35 1.88 -11.64 13.42
C LYS A 35 1.24 -11.50 12.03
N ILE A 36 1.37 -10.32 11.43
CA ILE A 36 0.85 -10.02 10.09
C ILE A 36 1.53 -10.92 9.05
N LEU A 37 2.86 -11.06 9.09
CA LEU A 37 3.60 -11.95 8.21
C LEU A 37 3.21 -13.42 8.41
N GLN A 38 2.88 -13.83 9.64
CA GLN A 38 2.34 -15.18 9.89
C GLN A 38 0.95 -15.35 9.27
N ILE A 39 0.09 -14.32 9.33
CA ILE A 39 -1.23 -14.34 8.67
C ILE A 39 -1.05 -14.45 7.14
N ILE A 40 -0.15 -13.63 6.57
CA ILE A 40 0.18 -13.64 5.14
C ILE A 40 0.65 -15.03 4.70
N LYS A 41 1.61 -15.60 5.45
CA LYS A 41 2.11 -16.96 5.21
C LYS A 41 1.01 -18.01 5.29
N ASN A 42 0.21 -17.99 6.35
CA ASN A 42 -0.86 -18.98 6.55
C ASN A 42 -1.96 -18.90 5.49
N LYS A 43 -2.14 -17.73 4.88
CA LYS A 43 -3.13 -17.49 3.83
C LYS A 43 -2.57 -17.61 2.42
N ASN A 44 -1.28 -17.94 2.26
CA ASN A 44 -0.58 -17.97 0.96
C ASN A 44 -0.80 -16.69 0.16
N ILE A 45 -0.57 -15.54 0.80
CA ILE A 45 -0.66 -14.23 0.15
C ILE A 45 0.74 -13.86 -0.35
N ASP A 46 0.88 -13.73 -1.67
CA ASP A 46 2.15 -13.36 -2.30
C ASP A 46 2.37 -11.85 -2.20
N ASN A 47 1.33 -11.06 -2.44
CA ASN A 47 1.42 -9.60 -2.53
C ASN A 47 0.38 -8.87 -1.67
N LEU A 48 0.77 -7.67 -1.22
CA LEU A 48 -0.14 -6.67 -0.67
C LEU A 48 -0.45 -5.61 -1.73
N PHE A 49 -1.68 -5.12 -1.78
CA PHE A 49 -2.13 -4.20 -2.82
C PHE A 49 -2.25 -2.77 -2.33
N PHE A 50 -1.66 -1.88 -3.11
CA PHE A 50 -1.90 -0.45 -3.06
C PHE A 50 -2.59 -0.01 -4.36
N TYR A 51 -3.69 0.72 -4.25
CA TYR A 51 -4.44 1.23 -5.39
C TYR A 51 -4.23 2.73 -5.51
N THR A 52 -4.00 3.22 -6.73
CA THR A 52 -3.74 4.64 -6.97
C THR A 52 -4.13 5.06 -8.39
N ASP A 53 -4.13 6.37 -8.65
CA ASP A 53 -4.29 6.90 -10.00
C ASP A 53 -3.01 6.68 -10.80
N VAL A 54 -3.15 6.30 -12.06
CA VAL A 54 -2.04 6.01 -12.98
C VAL A 54 -1.07 7.20 -13.13
N ASN A 55 -1.53 8.43 -12.97
CA ASN A 55 -0.67 9.61 -13.07
C ASN A 55 0.31 9.75 -11.89
N ASN A 56 0.03 9.08 -10.77
CA ASN A 56 0.91 9.11 -9.60
C ASN A 56 2.15 8.22 -9.77
N LEU A 57 2.14 7.29 -10.74
CA LEU A 57 3.12 6.21 -10.82
C LEU A 57 4.56 6.70 -10.97
N LEU A 58 4.81 7.78 -11.71
CA LEU A 58 6.17 8.33 -11.83
C LEU A 58 6.68 8.88 -10.51
N ILE A 59 5.87 9.69 -9.82
CA ILE A 59 6.24 10.23 -8.50
C ILE A 59 6.50 9.09 -7.51
N ILE A 60 5.69 8.02 -7.57
CA ILE A 60 5.87 6.82 -6.75
C ILE A 60 7.17 6.09 -7.11
N LEU A 61 7.51 5.95 -8.39
CA LEU A 61 8.75 5.30 -8.82
C LEU A 61 10.00 6.12 -8.48
N GLU A 62 9.87 7.43 -8.33
CA GLU A 62 10.98 8.30 -7.91
C GLU A 62 11.16 8.35 -6.38
N ASN A 63 10.06 8.31 -5.62
CA ASN A 63 10.07 8.67 -4.20
C ASN A 63 9.52 7.57 -3.26
N GLY A 64 9.02 6.46 -3.80
CA GLY A 64 8.24 5.48 -3.06
C GLY A 64 6.79 5.93 -2.81
N ILE A 65 6.02 5.09 -2.12
CA ILE A 65 4.64 5.43 -1.72
C ILE A 65 4.71 6.24 -0.43
N GLN A 66 4.74 7.56 -0.59
CA GLN A 66 4.91 8.50 0.52
C GLN A 66 3.63 8.75 1.31
N LEU A 67 3.79 8.92 2.62
CA LEU A 67 2.75 9.45 3.49
C LEU A 67 2.27 10.81 2.97
N VAL A 68 0.98 11.12 3.15
CA VAL A 68 0.42 12.39 2.63
C VAL A 68 1.18 13.61 3.17
N LYS A 69 1.66 13.56 4.42
CA LYS A 69 2.43 14.67 5.03
C LYS A 69 3.89 14.77 4.55
N GLU A 70 4.42 13.71 3.94
CA GLU A 70 5.81 13.61 3.47
C GLU A 70 5.91 13.81 1.95
N LYS A 71 4.78 14.02 1.28
CA LYS A 71 4.70 13.98 -0.17
C LYS A 71 5.51 15.11 -0.82
N ILE A 72 6.38 14.74 -1.75
CA ILE A 72 7.18 15.65 -2.55
C ILE A 72 6.56 15.70 -3.95
N VAL A 73 6.14 16.88 -4.38
CA VAL A 73 5.54 17.12 -5.70
C VAL A 73 6.23 18.34 -6.30
N GLY A 74 6.75 18.22 -7.52
CA GLY A 74 7.36 19.34 -8.23
C GLY A 74 6.35 20.46 -8.54
N ASN A 75 6.86 21.67 -8.81
CA ASN A 75 6.02 22.85 -9.02
C ASN A 75 5.01 22.74 -10.19
N ASN A 76 5.24 21.80 -11.12
CA ASN A 76 4.38 21.55 -12.28
C ASN A 76 3.82 20.12 -12.30
N GLU A 77 3.88 19.43 -11.17
CA GLU A 77 3.38 18.07 -11.03
C GLU A 77 2.10 18.08 -10.21
N GLU A 78 1.25 17.08 -10.46
CA GLU A 78 0.04 16.86 -9.69
C GLU A 78 0.07 15.43 -9.15
N TYR A 79 -0.34 15.27 -7.90
CA TYR A 79 -0.54 13.98 -7.28
C TYR A 79 -2.00 13.86 -6.81
N ILE A 80 -2.68 12.82 -7.28
CA ILE A 80 -4.08 12.55 -6.94
C ILE A 80 -4.11 11.64 -5.70
N VAL A 81 -4.49 12.20 -4.55
CA VAL A 81 -4.56 11.43 -3.30
C VAL A 81 -5.87 10.67 -3.21
N TRP A 82 -5.80 9.34 -3.08
CA TRP A 82 -6.95 8.50 -2.77
C TRP A 82 -6.96 8.14 -1.28
N THR A 83 -7.85 8.81 -0.53
CA THR A 83 -7.98 8.66 0.93
C THR A 83 -8.44 7.28 1.39
N TYR A 84 -8.64 6.34 0.46
CA TYR A 84 -8.92 4.94 0.76
C TYR A 84 -7.74 4.24 1.45
N LEU A 85 -6.52 4.45 0.93
CA LEU A 85 -5.29 3.86 1.47
C LEU A 85 -4.22 4.91 1.79
N GLU A 86 -4.40 6.16 1.37
CA GLU A 86 -3.42 7.21 1.61
C GLU A 86 -3.84 8.10 2.78
N HIS A 87 -3.05 8.09 3.85
CA HIS A 87 -3.31 8.88 5.05
C HIS A 87 -2.08 9.73 5.42
N LYS A 88 -2.29 10.69 6.32
CA LYS A 88 -1.22 11.56 6.83
C LYS A 88 -0.16 10.77 7.58
N GLU A 89 -0.60 9.78 8.35
CA GLU A 89 0.26 9.03 9.27
C GLU A 89 0.54 7.59 8.82
N SER A 90 -0.19 7.08 7.82
CA SER A 90 0.01 5.71 7.33
C SER A 90 -0.31 5.53 5.84
N ILE A 91 0.24 4.46 5.27
CA ILE A 91 -0.19 3.86 4.01
C ILE A 91 -0.93 2.56 4.32
N GLY A 92 -2.15 2.44 3.81
CA GLY A 92 -2.93 1.22 3.84
C GLY A 92 -2.52 0.28 2.71
N LEU A 93 -2.49 -1.02 3.01
CA LEU A 93 -2.29 -2.09 2.04
C LEU A 93 -3.35 -3.18 2.23
N GLU A 94 -3.94 -3.61 1.13
CA GLU A 94 -4.93 -4.68 1.10
C GLU A 94 -4.31 -6.06 0.87
N PHE A 95 -4.99 -7.11 1.29
CA PHE A 95 -4.64 -8.47 0.87
C PHE A 95 -5.19 -8.77 -0.53
N GLU A 96 -4.35 -9.39 -1.37
CA GLU A 96 -4.64 -9.69 -2.79
C GLU A 96 -6.04 -10.27 -3.09
N THR A 97 -6.58 -11.15 -2.24
CA THR A 97 -7.78 -11.94 -2.57
C THR A 97 -9.03 -11.59 -1.79
N SER A 98 -8.93 -11.03 -0.58
CA SER A 98 -10.08 -11.00 0.35
C SER A 98 -10.80 -9.65 0.47
N THR A 99 -10.30 -8.59 -0.20
CA THR A 99 -10.73 -7.21 0.10
C THR A 99 -11.05 -6.34 -1.09
N ARG A 100 -10.78 -6.80 -2.32
CA ARG A 100 -11.00 -6.01 -3.56
C ARG A 100 -12.41 -5.42 -3.64
N ALA A 101 -13.42 -6.10 -3.08
CA ALA A 101 -14.80 -5.63 -3.03
C ALA A 101 -14.96 -4.30 -2.25
N HIS A 102 -14.17 -4.07 -1.20
CA HIS A 102 -14.20 -2.81 -0.46
C HIS A 102 -13.62 -1.67 -1.30
N PHE A 103 -12.48 -1.89 -1.95
CA PHE A 103 -11.90 -0.93 -2.88
C PHE A 103 -12.87 -0.60 -4.03
N TRP A 104 -13.43 -1.59 -4.72
CA TRP A 104 -14.34 -1.35 -5.85
C TRP A 104 -15.62 -0.62 -5.44
N LYS A 105 -16.16 -0.93 -4.24
CA LYS A 105 -17.29 -0.19 -3.68
C LYS A 105 -16.92 1.27 -3.41
N TRP A 106 -15.74 1.51 -2.82
CA TRP A 106 -15.25 2.87 -2.59
C TRP A 106 -15.04 3.61 -3.92
N ALA A 107 -14.35 3.01 -4.88
CA ALA A 107 -14.05 3.59 -6.19
C ALA A 107 -15.34 4.00 -6.92
N THR A 108 -16.37 3.14 -6.88
CA THR A 108 -17.70 3.45 -7.45
C THR A 108 -18.35 4.64 -6.74
N ASN A 109 -18.37 4.65 -5.41
CA ASN A 109 -18.96 5.74 -4.63
C ASN A 109 -18.22 7.08 -4.80
N SER A 110 -16.92 7.01 -5.08
CA SER A 110 -16.04 8.17 -5.28
C SER A 110 -15.94 8.61 -6.75
N ASN A 111 -16.69 7.98 -7.67
CA ASN A 111 -16.64 8.25 -9.11
C ASN A 111 -15.22 8.19 -9.69
N VAL A 112 -14.41 7.23 -9.23
CA VAL A 112 -13.07 6.99 -9.77
C VAL A 112 -13.20 6.43 -11.18
N ASP A 113 -12.47 7.01 -12.13
CA ASP A 113 -12.34 6.45 -13.46
C ASP A 113 -11.56 5.13 -13.40
N VAL A 114 -12.25 4.04 -13.73
CA VAL A 114 -11.70 2.69 -13.66
C VAL A 114 -10.49 2.52 -14.57
N GLU A 115 -10.43 3.22 -15.71
CA GLU A 115 -9.31 3.14 -16.65
C GLU A 115 -8.05 3.81 -16.11
N ARG A 116 -8.19 4.68 -15.11
CA ARG A 116 -7.08 5.36 -14.44
C ARG A 116 -6.57 4.62 -13.21
N ILE A 117 -7.22 3.52 -12.81
CA ILE A 117 -6.75 2.71 -11.68
C ILE A 117 -5.48 1.97 -12.06
N SER A 118 -4.47 2.13 -11.21
CA SER A 118 -3.29 1.28 -11.17
C SER A 118 -3.24 0.49 -9.87
N VAL A 119 -2.77 -0.76 -9.95
CA VAL A 119 -2.58 -1.64 -8.80
C VAL A 119 -1.10 -1.90 -8.64
N ILE A 120 -0.56 -1.57 -7.47
CA ILE A 120 0.82 -1.83 -7.11
C ILE A 120 0.86 -3.05 -6.20
N GLY A 121 1.55 -4.10 -6.65
CA GLY A 121 1.85 -5.30 -5.87
C GLY A 121 3.10 -5.06 -5.03
N ILE A 122 2.95 -5.16 -3.71
CA ILE A 122 4.02 -4.97 -2.74
C ILE A 122 4.39 -6.31 -2.12
N ASN A 123 5.68 -6.64 -2.17
CA ASN A 123 6.19 -7.84 -1.52
C ASN A 123 6.23 -7.63 0.00
N PRO A 124 5.44 -8.38 0.79
CA PRO A 124 5.35 -8.15 2.23
C PRO A 124 6.65 -8.48 2.98
N TYR A 125 7.46 -9.42 2.47
CA TYR A 125 8.70 -9.82 3.11
C TYR A 125 9.80 -8.79 2.87
N LYS A 126 9.99 -8.33 1.62
CA LYS A 126 10.89 -7.21 1.32
C LYS A 126 10.50 -5.96 2.11
N LEU A 127 9.21 -5.63 2.16
CA LEU A 127 8.72 -4.50 2.93
C LEU A 127 9.03 -4.62 4.44
N ALA A 128 8.87 -5.81 5.00
CA ALA A 128 9.16 -6.04 6.42
C ALA A 128 10.65 -5.83 6.76
N ASP A 129 11.54 -6.22 5.85
CA ASP A 129 12.98 -6.06 6.00
C ASP A 129 13.40 -4.58 5.89
N LEU A 130 12.77 -3.84 4.97
CA LEU A 130 13.10 -2.42 4.72
C LEU A 130 12.44 -1.46 5.71
N SER A 131 11.29 -1.82 6.30
CA SER A 131 10.57 -0.96 7.24
C SER A 131 11.28 -0.80 8.58
N LYS A 132 11.23 0.39 9.17
CA LYS A 132 11.79 0.68 10.50
C LYS A 132 10.74 0.60 11.60
N ASN A 133 9.48 0.83 11.27
CA ASN A 133 8.35 0.89 12.17
C ASN A 133 7.61 -0.46 12.23
N ASP A 134 6.93 -0.71 13.35
CA ASP A 134 5.91 -1.77 13.39
C ASP A 134 4.74 -1.40 12.47
N TRP A 135 3.95 -2.40 12.10
CA TRP A 135 2.72 -2.20 11.33
C TRP A 135 1.50 -2.37 12.23
N ALA A 136 0.33 -2.00 11.73
CA ALA A 136 -0.94 -2.38 12.34
C ALA A 136 -1.80 -3.13 11.36
N TYR A 137 -2.71 -3.97 11.87
CA TYR A 137 -3.67 -4.69 11.05
C TYR A 137 -5.09 -4.42 11.53
N ASP A 138 -5.87 -3.78 10.68
CA ASP A 138 -7.31 -3.64 10.88
C ASP A 138 -7.99 -4.90 10.35
N SER A 139 -8.32 -5.80 11.26
CA SER A 139 -9.01 -7.05 10.91
C SER A 139 -10.44 -6.86 10.38
N THR A 140 -11.06 -5.69 10.57
CA THR A 140 -12.41 -5.37 10.07
C THR A 140 -12.33 -4.94 8.62
N LYS A 141 -11.46 -3.96 8.32
CA LYS A 141 -11.22 -3.47 6.95
C LYS A 141 -10.31 -4.40 6.15
N LYS A 142 -9.62 -5.32 6.83
CA LYS A 142 -8.58 -6.21 6.29
C LYS A 142 -7.43 -5.42 5.63
N ILE A 143 -7.07 -4.29 6.23
CA ILE A 143 -6.00 -3.40 5.77
C ILE A 143 -4.82 -3.49 6.73
N ILE A 144 -3.61 -3.55 6.18
CA ILE A 144 -2.36 -3.36 6.91
C ILE A 144 -1.97 -1.89 6.81
N TYR A 145 -1.70 -1.24 7.93
CA TYR A 145 -1.20 0.14 7.96
C TYR A 145 0.31 0.13 8.21
N VAL A 146 1.03 0.78 7.30
CA VAL A 146 2.47 1.02 7.34
C VAL A 146 2.69 2.48 7.70
N TYR A 147 3.42 2.76 8.78
CA TYR A 147 3.57 4.11 9.35
C TYR A 147 4.86 4.81 8.89
N GLU A 148 5.20 4.64 7.63
CA GLU A 148 6.35 5.25 6.96
C GLU A 148 6.16 5.16 5.44
N THR A 149 6.98 5.92 4.69
CA THR A 149 7.07 5.79 3.24
C THR A 149 7.45 4.36 2.85
N ILE A 150 6.72 3.77 1.90
CA ILE A 150 7.03 2.44 1.35
C ILE A 150 8.10 2.63 0.26
N PRO A 151 9.28 1.99 0.39
CA PRO A 151 10.35 2.11 -0.58
C PRO A 151 10.01 1.43 -1.91
N VAL A 152 10.55 1.95 -3.02
CA VAL A 152 10.35 1.44 -4.38
C VAL A 152 10.80 -0.02 -4.47
N GLU A 153 11.85 -0.39 -3.76
CA GLU A 153 12.45 -1.73 -3.69
C GLU A 153 11.50 -2.79 -3.10
N ALA A 154 10.43 -2.37 -2.41
CA ALA A 154 9.39 -3.28 -1.93
C ALA A 154 8.29 -3.55 -2.98
N ILE A 155 8.24 -2.78 -4.06
CA ILE A 155 7.30 -2.98 -5.17
C ILE A 155 7.79 -4.16 -6.00
N GLU A 156 6.89 -5.11 -6.26
CA GLU A 156 7.17 -6.29 -7.09
C GLU A 156 6.64 -6.10 -8.50
N TYR A 157 5.46 -5.52 -8.63
CA TYR A 157 4.86 -5.23 -9.94
C TYR A 157 3.90 -4.04 -9.90
N ILE A 158 3.63 -3.48 -11.08
CA ILE A 158 2.62 -2.46 -11.31
C ILE A 158 1.72 -2.92 -12.46
N MET A 159 0.43 -3.04 -12.17
CA MET A 159 -0.60 -3.31 -13.17
C MET A 159 -1.29 -2.00 -13.56
N ILE A 160 -1.34 -1.71 -14.87
CA ILE A 160 -1.87 -0.46 -15.43
C ILE A 160 -2.98 -0.77 -16.44
N LYS A 161 -4.13 -0.10 -16.33
CA LYS A 161 -5.25 -0.23 -17.29
C LYS A 161 -5.20 0.78 -18.45
N ASP A 162 -4.51 1.89 -18.27
CA ASP A 162 -4.32 2.87 -19.32
C ASP A 162 -3.12 2.51 -20.22
N LYS A 163 -3.39 2.23 -21.51
CA LYS A 163 -2.36 1.84 -22.48
C LYS A 163 -1.32 2.95 -22.72
N SER A 164 -1.72 4.22 -22.61
CA SER A 164 -0.80 5.33 -22.89
C SER A 164 0.27 5.45 -21.80
N ASN A 165 -0.14 5.35 -20.53
CA ASN A 165 0.76 5.36 -19.40
C ASN A 165 1.53 4.05 -19.26
N LEU A 166 0.98 2.89 -19.65
CA LEU A 166 1.70 1.61 -19.60
C LEU A 166 3.09 1.72 -20.24
N LYS A 167 3.15 2.21 -21.48
CA LYS A 167 4.43 2.34 -22.20
C LYS A 167 5.36 3.35 -21.54
N ARG A 168 4.82 4.46 -21.02
CA ARG A 168 5.59 5.49 -20.31
C ARG A 168 6.26 4.91 -19.07
N ILE A 169 5.52 4.14 -18.27
CA ILE A 169 6.01 3.53 -17.04
C ILE A 169 7.00 2.41 -17.32
N GLN A 170 6.73 1.54 -18.30
CA GLN A 170 7.69 0.52 -18.76
C GLN A 170 9.02 1.16 -19.17
N THR A 171 8.96 2.21 -19.99
CA THR A 171 10.17 2.93 -20.44
C THR A 171 10.96 3.50 -19.26
N PHE A 172 10.27 4.07 -18.27
CA PHE A 172 10.93 4.62 -17.08
C PHE A 172 11.62 3.53 -16.24
N VAL A 173 10.93 2.42 -15.98
CA VAL A 173 11.47 1.29 -15.23
C VAL A 173 12.70 0.70 -15.93
N ASP A 174 12.59 0.44 -17.23
CA ASP A 174 13.69 -0.11 -18.04
C ASP A 174 14.90 0.83 -18.10
N ALA A 175 14.67 2.14 -18.28
CA ALA A 175 15.75 3.13 -18.41
C ALA A 175 16.52 3.38 -17.10
N ASN A 176 15.90 3.08 -15.95
CA ASN A 176 16.49 3.27 -14.62
C ASN A 176 16.90 1.96 -13.94
N ASP A 177 16.84 0.83 -14.65
CA ASP A 177 17.18 -0.52 -14.14
C ASP A 177 16.45 -0.87 -12.83
N ILE A 178 15.16 -0.53 -12.78
CA ILE A 178 14.30 -0.79 -11.62
C ILE A 178 13.71 -2.21 -11.75
N ASP A 179 13.94 -3.08 -10.76
CA ASP A 179 13.43 -4.47 -10.73
C ASP A 179 11.94 -4.52 -10.35
N ILE A 180 11.06 -4.04 -11.25
CA ILE A 180 9.60 -4.04 -11.11
C ILE A 180 8.96 -4.54 -12.41
N ASP A 181 8.08 -5.54 -12.32
CA ASP A 181 7.30 -5.98 -13.48
C ASP A 181 6.16 -5.00 -13.79
N VAL A 182 6.09 -4.46 -15.00
CA VAL A 182 5.00 -3.56 -15.42
C VAL A 182 4.18 -4.20 -16.53
N PHE A 183 2.89 -4.43 -16.27
CA PHE A 183 2.00 -5.11 -17.21
C PHE A 183 0.61 -4.49 -17.32
N TYR A 184 -0.05 -4.82 -18.42
CA TYR A 184 -1.38 -4.33 -18.75
C TYR A 184 -2.45 -5.13 -17.98
N GLY A 185 -3.38 -4.43 -17.33
CA GLY A 185 -4.51 -5.05 -16.62
C GLY A 185 -5.76 -5.15 -17.48
N GLU A 186 -5.91 -6.18 -18.32
CA GLU A 186 -7.25 -6.54 -18.83
C GLU A 186 -7.96 -7.39 -17.78
N SER A 187 -9.12 -6.90 -17.33
CA SER A 187 -10.21 -7.70 -16.74
C SER A 187 -9.76 -8.96 -15.98
N GLY A 188 -8.95 -8.80 -14.93
CA GLY A 188 -8.76 -9.80 -13.88
C GLY A 188 -7.74 -10.92 -14.12
N ASN A 189 -7.07 -11.03 -15.27
CA ASN A 189 -6.04 -12.06 -15.47
C ASN A 189 -4.62 -11.46 -15.44
N ILE A 190 -3.86 -11.88 -14.44
CA ILE A 190 -2.43 -11.58 -14.30
C ILE A 190 -1.69 -12.67 -15.09
N ASP A 191 -1.19 -12.36 -16.28
CA ASP A 191 -0.24 -13.22 -16.96
C ASP A 191 1.11 -13.14 -16.22
N LYS A 192 1.37 -14.10 -15.32
CA LYS A 192 2.71 -14.27 -14.75
C LYS A 192 3.65 -14.63 -15.91
N LYS A 193 4.58 -13.74 -16.25
CA LYS A 193 5.68 -14.09 -17.16
C LYS A 193 6.51 -15.17 -16.47
N GLU A 194 6.52 -16.37 -17.03
CA GLU A 194 7.49 -17.40 -16.62
C GLU A 194 8.90 -16.86 -16.92
N LYS A 195 9.71 -16.70 -15.87
CA LYS A 195 11.14 -16.44 -16.03
C LYS A 195 11.75 -17.67 -16.73
N LYS A 196 12.21 -17.48 -17.97
CA LYS A 196 13.02 -18.47 -18.70
C LYS A 196 14.43 -18.53 -18.15
#